data_AF-A0A2E3L0V4-F1
#
_entry.id   AF-A0A2E3L0V4-F1
#
_cell.length_a   1.000
_cell.length_b   1.000
_cell.length_c   1.000
_cell.angle_alpha   90.00
_cell.angle_beta   90.00
_cell.angle_gamma   90.00
#
_symmetry.space_group_name_H-M   'P 1'
#
loop_
_entity.id
_entity.type
_entity.pdbx_description
1 polymer ?
#
loop_
_entity_poly.entity_id
_entity_poly.type
_entity_poly.pdbx_seq_one_letter_code
_entity_poly.pdbx_strand_id
1 'polypeptide(L)'
;MKFPRAMKPERSDREITLDLTIKPLSPHFGTEILGANISAGGDNVALAVRQAWIDAGGLAVVRDQDLATDRHIAFAQHFGPLFGNPDEKPLQDTVSIYMHPDHPEIYRVSNQVDGDGKPKGRKGAGTYWHSDVSFREQPAGASILSAKQIPPSGGDTIFCDQSRATTP
;
A
#
# COMPACT_ATOMS: atom_id res chain seq x y z
N MET A 1 31.75 -18.01 44.97
CA MET A 1 30.84 -18.24 43.82
C MET A 1 30.90 -17.01 42.93
N LYS A 2 31.48 -17.10 41.72
CA LYS A 2 31.53 -16.00 40.73
C LYS A 2 30.38 -16.19 39.75
N PHE A 3 29.51 -15.20 39.64
CA PHE A 3 28.46 -15.19 38.61
C PHE A 3 29.08 -14.93 37.23
N PRO A 4 28.67 -15.65 36.17
CA PRO A 4 29.16 -15.37 34.83
C PRO A 4 28.62 -14.02 34.33
N ARG A 5 29.51 -13.26 33.69
CA ARG A 5 29.22 -11.98 33.06
C ARG A 5 28.34 -12.25 31.83
N ALA A 6 27.14 -11.66 31.79
CA ALA A 6 26.26 -11.78 30.63
C ALA A 6 26.99 -11.29 29.35
N MET A 7 27.04 -12.14 28.33
CA MET A 7 27.42 -11.75 26.97
C MET A 7 26.43 -10.69 26.50
N LYS A 8 26.94 -9.52 26.11
CA LYS A 8 26.13 -8.55 25.37
C LYS A 8 25.80 -9.15 24.00
N PRO A 9 24.56 -9.02 23.50
CA PRO A 9 24.25 -9.44 22.14
C PRO A 9 25.08 -8.59 21.18
N GLU A 10 25.92 -9.25 20.39
CA GLU A 10 26.66 -8.65 19.30
C GLU A 10 25.64 -8.35 18.19
N ARG A 11 25.16 -7.10 18.13
CA ARG A 11 24.43 -6.63 16.95
C ARG A 11 25.45 -6.53 15.82
N SER A 12 25.33 -7.46 14.87
CA SER A 12 25.94 -7.34 13.56
C SER A 12 25.27 -6.15 12.85
N ASP A 13 25.87 -4.97 12.97
CA ASP A 13 25.56 -3.79 12.15
C ASP A 13 26.06 -4.03 10.71
N ARG A 14 25.48 -5.03 10.02
CA ARG A 14 25.53 -5.02 8.56
C ARG A 14 24.56 -3.95 8.13
N GLU A 15 25.10 -2.81 7.74
CA GLU A 15 24.37 -1.79 6.99
C GLU A 15 23.77 -2.49 5.76
N ILE A 16 22.49 -2.84 5.83
CA ILE A 16 21.77 -3.39 4.69
C ILE A 16 21.54 -2.21 3.77
N THR A 17 22.50 -1.97 2.87
CA THR A 17 22.31 -1.02 1.78
C THR A 17 21.23 -1.59 0.88
N LEU A 18 20.06 -0.98 0.89
CA LEU A 18 19.00 -1.32 -0.05
C LEU A 18 19.40 -0.75 -1.41
N ASP A 19 19.64 -1.62 -2.38
CA ASP A 19 19.93 -1.20 -3.75
C ASP A 19 18.62 -0.82 -4.46
N LEU A 20 18.16 0.40 -4.17
CA LEU A 20 16.94 0.99 -4.73
C LEU A 20 17.31 2.07 -5.74
N THR A 21 16.69 2.02 -6.91
CA THR A 21 16.71 3.14 -7.86
C THR A 21 15.39 3.88 -7.78
N ILE A 22 15.44 5.17 -7.46
CA ILE A 22 14.28 6.06 -7.34
C ILE A 22 14.30 7.06 -8.50
N LYS A 23 13.23 7.10 -9.30
CA LYS A 23 13.12 7.95 -10.50
C LYS A 23 11.85 8.80 -10.44
N PRO A 24 11.92 10.13 -10.66
CA PRO A 24 10.71 10.95 -10.68
C PRO A 24 9.75 10.51 -11.81
N LEU A 25 8.45 10.42 -11.50
CA LEU A 25 7.40 10.20 -12.51
C LEU A 25 7.03 11.50 -13.23
N SER A 26 7.15 12.63 -12.53
CA SER A 26 6.98 13.97 -13.07
C SER A 26 7.93 14.94 -12.34
N PRO A 27 8.10 16.18 -12.80
CA PRO A 27 9.01 17.14 -12.18
C PRO A 27 8.74 17.43 -10.69
N HIS A 28 7.49 17.28 -10.23
CA HIS A 28 7.07 17.74 -8.90
C HIS A 28 6.18 16.77 -8.13
N PHE A 29 5.81 15.63 -8.73
CA PHE A 29 4.88 14.70 -8.10
C PHE A 29 5.11 13.27 -8.57
N GLY A 30 5.21 12.37 -7.61
CA GLY A 30 5.30 10.95 -7.83
C GLY A 30 6.71 10.45 -8.16
N THR A 31 6.99 9.22 -7.74
CA THR A 31 8.24 8.53 -8.02
C THR A 31 8.02 7.08 -8.39
N GLU A 32 8.92 6.52 -9.19
CA GLU A 32 9.03 5.10 -9.50
C GLU A 32 10.21 4.51 -8.71
N ILE A 33 10.01 3.34 -8.12
CA ILE A 33 11.00 2.63 -7.32
C ILE A 33 11.27 1.27 -7.97
N LEU A 34 12.55 1.04 -8.31
CA LEU A 34 13.06 -0.20 -8.90
C LEU A 34 14.00 -0.89 -7.90
N GLY A 35 14.09 -2.23 -7.96
CA GLY A 35 15.00 -3.02 -7.13
C GLY A 35 14.47 -3.34 -5.72
N ALA A 36 13.31 -2.79 -5.33
CA ALA A 36 12.67 -3.15 -4.07
C ALA A 36 12.15 -4.59 -4.13
N ASN A 37 12.38 -5.36 -3.06
CA ASN A 37 11.79 -6.68 -2.90
C ASN A 37 10.88 -6.69 -1.66
N ILE A 38 9.62 -6.30 -1.84
CA ILE A 38 8.63 -6.31 -0.74
C ILE A 38 8.29 -7.74 -0.32
N SER A 39 8.37 -8.70 -1.25
CA SER A 39 8.02 -10.11 -0.97
C SER A 39 8.95 -10.77 0.05
N ALA A 40 10.23 -10.35 0.11
CA ALA A 40 11.19 -10.78 1.11
C ALA A 40 10.81 -10.30 2.53
N GLY A 41 9.98 -9.26 2.63
CA GLY A 41 9.61 -8.63 3.89
C GLY A 41 10.75 -7.83 4.53
N GLY A 42 10.49 -7.35 5.75
CA GLY A 42 11.44 -6.58 6.55
C GLY A 42 11.19 -5.08 6.53
N ASP A 43 11.32 -4.48 7.71
CA ASP A 43 10.98 -3.09 7.97
C ASP A 43 11.79 -2.11 7.10
N ASN A 44 13.05 -2.44 6.79
CA ASN A 44 13.93 -1.54 6.04
C ASN A 44 13.37 -1.19 4.66
N VAL A 45 12.89 -2.17 3.89
CA VAL A 45 12.32 -1.93 2.55
C VAL A 45 11.05 -1.11 2.66
N ALA A 46 10.17 -1.47 3.59
CA ALA A 46 8.89 -0.77 3.77
C ALA A 46 9.08 0.68 4.22
N LEU A 47 10.00 0.93 5.14
CA LEU A 47 10.35 2.28 5.61
C LEU A 47 11.00 3.10 4.50
N ALA A 48 11.90 2.51 3.69
CA ALA A 48 12.50 3.19 2.55
C ALA A 48 11.46 3.59 1.49
N VAL A 49 10.52 2.68 1.16
CA VAL A 49 9.42 2.97 0.23
C VAL A 49 8.48 4.03 0.80
N ARG A 50 8.14 3.95 2.10
CA ARG A 50 7.31 4.97 2.77
C ARG A 50 7.97 6.34 2.75
N GLN A 51 9.29 6.41 2.99
CA GLN A 51 10.02 7.67 2.91
C GLN A 51 10.01 8.23 1.49
N ALA A 52 10.33 7.42 0.48
CA ALA A 52 10.28 7.82 -0.92
C ALA A 52 8.87 8.29 -1.36
N TRP A 53 7.82 7.66 -0.84
CA TRP A 53 6.43 8.08 -1.04
C TRP A 53 6.13 9.47 -0.46
N ILE A 54 6.58 9.74 0.76
CA ILE A 54 6.44 11.06 1.42
C ILE A 54 7.22 12.12 0.61
N ASP A 55 8.47 11.85 0.28
CA ASP A 55 9.35 12.78 -0.43
C ASP A 55 8.85 13.12 -1.85
N ALA A 56 8.13 12.18 -2.48
CA ALA A 56 7.54 12.35 -3.79
C ALA A 56 6.16 13.04 -3.79
N GLY A 57 5.70 13.55 -2.64
CA GLY A 57 4.40 14.22 -2.53
C GLY A 57 3.20 13.27 -2.45
N GLY A 58 3.40 12.00 -2.10
CA GLY A 58 2.32 11.05 -1.85
C GLY A 58 1.98 10.10 -3.02
N LEU A 59 2.87 9.94 -4.01
CA LEU A 59 2.74 8.91 -5.04
C LEU A 59 4.05 8.13 -5.23
N ALA A 60 3.99 6.82 -5.08
CA ALA A 60 5.12 5.93 -5.32
C ALA A 60 4.66 4.68 -6.08
N VAL A 61 5.35 4.34 -7.17
CA VAL A 61 5.11 3.13 -7.97
C VAL A 61 6.28 2.18 -7.77
N VAL A 62 6.07 1.12 -6.99
CA VAL A 62 7.07 0.06 -6.81
C VAL A 62 6.90 -0.98 -7.92
N ARG A 63 7.90 -1.15 -8.77
CA ARG A 63 7.84 -2.05 -9.93
C ARG A 63 8.13 -3.50 -9.57
N ASP A 64 7.69 -4.41 -10.42
CA ASP A 64 8.06 -5.83 -10.41
C ASP A 64 7.69 -6.56 -9.11
N GLN A 65 6.53 -6.22 -8.55
CA GLN A 65 6.02 -6.86 -7.34
C GLN A 65 4.95 -7.90 -7.68
N ASP A 66 5.20 -9.15 -7.34
CA ASP A 66 4.19 -10.21 -7.23
C ASP A 66 4.05 -10.62 -5.77
N LEU A 67 3.07 -10.02 -5.08
CA LEU A 67 2.90 -10.18 -3.64
C LEU A 67 1.77 -11.16 -3.32
N ALA A 68 2.05 -12.13 -2.46
CA ALA A 68 1.00 -12.83 -1.72
C ALA A 68 0.19 -11.83 -0.88
N THR A 69 -1.09 -12.12 -0.65
CA THR A 69 -2.01 -11.23 0.08
C THR A 69 -1.46 -10.84 1.46
N ASP A 70 -0.95 -11.80 2.22
CA ASP A 70 -0.37 -11.53 3.54
C ASP A 70 0.84 -10.60 3.49
N ARG A 71 1.63 -10.67 2.42
CA ARG A 71 2.77 -9.76 2.21
C ARG A 71 2.31 -8.35 1.85
N HIS A 72 1.23 -8.23 1.08
CA HIS A 72 0.59 -6.94 0.81
C HIS A 72 0.10 -6.29 2.11
N ILE A 73 -0.61 -7.06 2.95
CA ILE A 73 -1.13 -6.59 4.25
C ILE A 73 0.02 -6.16 5.16
N ALA A 74 1.02 -7.03 5.35
CA ALA A 74 2.17 -6.73 6.20
C ALA A 74 2.92 -5.47 5.74
N PHE A 75 3.11 -5.31 4.42
CA PHE A 75 3.71 -4.09 3.86
C PHE A 75 2.86 -2.84 4.13
N ALA A 76 1.55 -2.93 3.94
CA ALA A 76 0.63 -1.81 4.15
C ALA A 76 0.60 -1.33 5.61
N GLN A 77 0.79 -2.22 6.59
CA GLN A 77 0.83 -1.88 8.02
C GLN A 77 1.96 -0.89 8.38
N HIS A 78 3.02 -0.81 7.58
CA HIS A 78 4.08 0.20 7.79
C HIS A 78 3.61 1.64 7.48
N PHE A 79 2.48 1.81 6.81
CA PHE A 79 1.89 3.12 6.50
C PHE A 79 0.86 3.56 7.56
N GLY A 80 0.39 2.64 8.42
CA GLY A 80 -0.53 2.91 9.50
C GLY A 80 -1.46 1.71 9.80
N PRO A 81 -2.41 1.88 10.73
CA PRO A 81 -3.49 0.92 10.94
C PRO A 81 -4.30 0.68 9.65
N LEU A 82 -4.79 -0.55 9.48
CA LEU A 82 -5.57 -0.94 8.31
C LEU A 82 -7.07 -0.98 8.64
N PHE A 83 -7.88 -0.45 7.73
CA PHE A 83 -9.33 -0.66 7.76
C PHE A 83 -9.65 -2.15 7.67
N GLY A 84 -10.70 -2.59 8.38
CA GLY A 84 -11.14 -3.99 8.34
C GLY A 84 -10.54 -4.86 9.45
N ASN A 85 -9.65 -4.33 10.29
CA ASN A 85 -9.34 -4.93 11.57
C ASN A 85 -10.65 -5.13 12.38
N PRO A 86 -10.89 -6.31 12.98
CA PRO A 86 -12.08 -6.57 13.80
C PRO A 86 -12.36 -5.52 14.91
N ASP A 87 -11.32 -4.84 15.39
CA ASP A 87 -11.42 -3.81 16.42
C ASP A 87 -11.82 -2.42 15.87
N GLU A 88 -11.90 -2.26 14.54
CA GLU A 88 -12.27 -1.01 13.88
C GLU A 88 -13.74 -0.97 13.44
N LYS A 89 -14.31 0.25 13.40
CA LYS A 89 -15.65 0.45 12.82
C LYS A 89 -15.65 0.10 11.33
N PRO A 90 -16.56 -0.78 10.86
CA PRO A 90 -16.71 -1.10 9.44
C PRO A 90 -16.81 0.15 8.58
N LEU A 91 -16.18 0.15 7.39
CA LEU A 91 -16.14 1.31 6.48
C LEU A 91 -17.53 1.92 6.28
N GLN A 92 -18.38 1.20 5.55
CA GLN A 92 -19.84 1.32 5.37
C GLN A 92 -20.34 -0.01 4.81
N ASP A 93 -21.60 -0.42 5.04
CA ASP A 93 -22.12 -1.71 4.55
C ASP A 93 -22.02 -1.85 3.02
N THR A 94 -22.29 -0.76 2.29
CA THR A 94 -22.21 -0.69 0.82
C THR A 94 -20.80 -0.92 0.26
N VAL A 95 -19.78 -0.74 1.09
CA VAL A 95 -18.36 -0.94 0.75
C VAL A 95 -17.86 -2.28 1.28
N SER A 96 -18.31 -2.68 2.48
CA SER A 96 -17.85 -3.85 3.22
C SER A 96 -18.14 -5.16 2.48
N ILE A 97 -19.18 -5.20 1.63
CA ILE A 97 -19.50 -6.35 0.76
C ILE A 97 -18.40 -6.67 -0.27
N TYR A 98 -17.49 -5.73 -0.54
CA TYR A 98 -16.39 -5.91 -1.50
C TYR A 98 -15.05 -6.23 -0.84
N MET A 99 -15.00 -6.34 0.48
CA MET A 99 -13.80 -6.82 1.18
C MET A 99 -13.53 -8.29 0.81
N HIS A 100 -12.29 -8.72 0.98
CA HIS A 100 -11.91 -10.11 0.80
C HIS A 100 -12.47 -10.95 1.96
N PRO A 101 -13.09 -12.11 1.69
CA PRO A 101 -13.75 -12.91 2.73
C PRO A 101 -12.76 -13.40 3.81
N ASP A 102 -11.55 -13.79 3.38
CA ASP A 102 -10.52 -14.33 4.29
C ASP A 102 -9.53 -13.27 4.81
N HIS A 103 -9.58 -12.06 4.26
CA HIS A 103 -8.62 -10.99 4.54
C HIS A 103 -9.37 -9.66 4.63
N PRO A 104 -10.04 -9.38 5.76
CA PRO A 104 -10.94 -8.24 5.87
C PRO A 104 -10.27 -6.88 5.68
N GLU A 105 -8.94 -6.81 5.65
CA GLU A 105 -8.14 -5.63 5.33
C GLU A 105 -8.03 -5.33 3.83
N ILE A 106 -8.41 -6.29 2.97
CA ILE A 106 -8.27 -6.18 1.53
C ILE A 106 -9.60 -5.79 0.90
N TYR A 107 -9.66 -4.55 0.41
CA TYR A 107 -10.74 -4.10 -0.45
C TYR A 107 -10.47 -4.49 -1.92
N ARG A 108 -11.44 -5.16 -2.58
CA ARG A 108 -11.26 -5.66 -3.96
C ARG A 108 -11.90 -4.73 -4.98
N VAL A 109 -11.09 -4.18 -5.88
CA VAL A 109 -11.56 -3.55 -7.13
C VAL A 109 -11.49 -4.58 -8.24
N SER A 110 -12.65 -5.06 -8.69
CA SER A 110 -12.72 -6.12 -9.70
C SER A 110 -14.05 -6.09 -10.45
N ASN A 111 -14.01 -6.44 -11.72
CA ASN A 111 -15.19 -6.71 -12.56
C ASN A 111 -15.45 -8.21 -12.72
N GLN A 112 -14.68 -9.08 -12.07
CA GLN A 112 -14.88 -10.53 -12.11
C GLN A 112 -16.09 -10.93 -11.27
N VAL A 113 -16.69 -12.06 -11.65
CA VAL A 113 -17.74 -12.76 -10.91
C VAL A 113 -17.27 -14.17 -10.57
N ASP A 114 -17.84 -14.79 -9.54
CA ASP A 114 -17.66 -16.21 -9.26
C ASP A 114 -18.55 -17.09 -10.15
N GLY A 115 -18.52 -18.41 -9.94
CA GLY A 115 -19.31 -19.38 -10.70
C GLY A 115 -20.83 -19.22 -10.56
N ASP A 116 -21.28 -18.54 -9.50
CA ASP A 116 -22.69 -18.25 -9.22
C ASP A 116 -23.09 -16.84 -9.71
N GLY A 117 -22.17 -16.12 -10.37
CA GLY A 117 -22.40 -14.76 -10.87
C GLY A 117 -22.29 -13.66 -9.81
N LYS A 118 -21.82 -13.97 -8.59
CA LYS A 118 -21.64 -12.95 -7.55
C LYS A 118 -20.37 -12.14 -7.79
N PRO A 119 -20.37 -10.80 -7.58
CA PRO A 119 -19.19 -9.98 -7.77
C PRO A 119 -18.02 -10.37 -6.84
N LYS A 120 -16.82 -10.47 -7.40
CA LYS A 120 -15.57 -10.70 -6.64
C LYS A 120 -14.84 -9.40 -6.25
N GLY A 121 -15.58 -8.29 -6.23
CA GLY A 121 -15.09 -6.96 -5.91
C GLY A 121 -16.01 -5.89 -6.48
N ARG A 122 -15.66 -4.61 -6.25
CA ARG A 122 -16.44 -3.49 -6.77
C ARG A 122 -16.05 -3.21 -8.21
N LYS A 123 -17.02 -3.32 -9.12
CA LYS A 123 -16.88 -2.90 -10.51
C LYS A 123 -16.97 -1.37 -10.59
N GLY A 124 -16.09 -0.75 -11.37
CA GLY A 124 -16.12 0.70 -11.62
C GLY A 124 -15.91 1.53 -10.35
N ALA A 125 -15.03 1.09 -9.46
CA ALA A 125 -14.60 1.91 -8.33
C ALA A 125 -13.78 3.10 -8.84
N GLY A 126 -13.93 4.27 -8.19
CA GLY A 126 -13.06 5.42 -8.41
C GLY A 126 -13.21 6.13 -9.76
N THR A 127 -14.38 6.09 -10.40
CA THR A 127 -14.62 6.71 -11.73
C THR A 127 -14.77 8.24 -11.69
N TYR A 128 -14.40 8.89 -10.60
CA TYR A 128 -14.44 10.34 -10.40
C TYR A 128 -13.29 10.78 -9.50
N TRP A 129 -12.94 12.06 -9.50
CA TRP A 129 -11.91 12.59 -8.60
C TRP A 129 -12.35 12.47 -7.14
N HIS A 130 -11.55 11.80 -6.33
CA HIS A 130 -11.81 11.61 -4.91
C HIS A 130 -10.51 11.39 -4.14
N SER A 131 -10.61 11.50 -2.82
CA SER A 131 -9.65 10.92 -1.88
C SER A 131 -10.38 9.88 -1.03
N ASP A 132 -9.73 8.75 -0.79
CA ASP A 132 -10.34 7.58 -0.17
C ASP A 132 -10.81 7.88 1.26
N VAL A 133 -12.03 7.45 1.57
CA VAL A 133 -12.63 7.56 2.91
C VAL A 133 -12.64 9.00 3.46
N SER A 134 -12.59 10.01 2.59
CA SER A 134 -12.56 11.44 2.94
C SER A 134 -13.79 11.97 3.68
N PHE A 135 -14.88 11.19 3.73
CA PHE A 135 -16.09 11.50 4.49
C PHE A 135 -15.97 11.20 5.99
N ARG A 136 -14.93 10.48 6.45
CA ARG A 136 -14.70 10.21 7.87
C ARG A 136 -13.94 11.36 8.52
N GLU A 137 -14.13 11.53 9.83
CA GLU A 137 -13.36 12.49 10.64
C GLU A 137 -11.85 12.23 10.60
N GLN A 138 -11.45 10.96 10.53
CA GLN A 138 -10.09 10.51 10.24
C GLN A 138 -10.08 9.80 8.89
N PRO A 139 -9.77 10.52 7.79
CA PRO A 139 -9.63 9.93 6.45
C PRO A 139 -8.47 8.93 6.35
N ALA A 140 -8.42 8.20 5.24
CA ALA A 140 -7.29 7.33 4.94
C ALA A 140 -6.00 8.15 4.76
N GLY A 141 -4.93 7.74 5.46
CA GLY A 141 -3.62 8.38 5.31
C GLY A 141 -2.84 7.91 4.08
N ALA A 142 -3.10 6.69 3.61
CA ALA A 142 -2.49 6.11 2.41
C ALA A 142 -3.40 5.03 1.83
N SER A 143 -3.29 4.82 0.51
CA SER A 143 -3.91 3.70 -0.20
C SER A 143 -2.82 2.87 -0.88
N ILE A 144 -2.79 1.56 -0.62
CA ILE A 144 -1.77 0.64 -1.15
C ILE A 144 -2.44 -0.31 -2.16
N LEU A 145 -2.16 -0.12 -3.44
CA LEU A 145 -2.77 -0.88 -4.54
C LEU A 145 -1.78 -1.92 -5.11
N SER A 146 -2.22 -3.17 -5.28
CA SER A 146 -1.48 -4.21 -5.99
C SER A 146 -2.30 -4.70 -7.18
N ALA A 147 -1.75 -4.50 -8.38
CA ALA A 147 -2.37 -4.97 -9.61
C ALA A 147 -2.28 -6.49 -9.70
N LYS A 148 -3.43 -7.18 -9.77
CA LYS A 148 -3.50 -8.64 -9.94
C LYS A 148 -3.83 -9.07 -11.37
N GLN A 149 -4.71 -8.33 -12.02
CA GLN A 149 -5.03 -8.50 -13.42
C GLN A 149 -5.33 -7.13 -14.01
N ILE A 150 -4.67 -6.81 -15.11
CA ILE A 150 -4.83 -5.54 -15.83
C ILE A 150 -5.32 -5.82 -17.25
N PRO A 151 -6.15 -4.96 -17.84
CA PRO A 151 -6.52 -5.09 -19.23
C PRO A 151 -5.29 -4.82 -20.13
N PRO A 152 -5.26 -5.32 -21.37
CA PRO A 152 -4.18 -5.06 -22.32
C PRO A 152 -4.08 -3.57 -22.72
N SER A 153 -5.14 -2.79 -22.51
CA SER A 153 -5.20 -1.36 -22.78
C SER A 153 -6.19 -0.66 -21.85
N GLY A 154 -5.88 0.55 -21.43
CA GLY A 154 -6.66 1.32 -20.45
C GLY A 154 -6.47 0.82 -19.02
N GLY A 155 -7.33 1.26 -18.10
CA GLY A 155 -7.20 0.96 -16.68
C GLY A 155 -6.19 1.84 -15.93
N ASP A 156 -5.73 2.92 -16.57
CA ASP A 156 -4.87 3.92 -15.94
C ASP A 156 -5.57 4.55 -14.75
N THR A 157 -4.79 4.83 -13.71
CA THR A 157 -5.23 5.63 -12.57
C THR A 157 -4.57 6.99 -12.66
N ILE A 158 -5.38 8.04 -12.74
CA ILE A 158 -4.89 9.42 -12.76
C ILE A 158 -4.82 9.97 -11.34
N PHE A 159 -3.79 10.76 -11.06
CA PHE A 159 -3.55 11.35 -9.75
C PHE A 159 -3.37 12.87 -9.87
N CYS A 160 -3.69 13.58 -8.79
CA CYS A 160 -3.51 15.03 -8.69
C CYS A 160 -2.97 15.38 -7.29
N ASP A 161 -1.90 16.16 -7.24
CA ASP A 161 -1.36 16.71 -6.00
C ASP A 161 -2.17 17.93 -5.57
N GLN A 162 -3.06 17.74 -4.59
CA GLN A 162 -3.88 18.82 -4.07
C GLN A 162 -3.09 19.84 -3.25
N SER A 163 -1.93 19.50 -2.69
CA SER A 163 -1.12 20.43 -1.89
C SER A 163 -0.52 21.54 -2.76
N ARG A 164 -0.26 21.24 -4.03
CA ARG A 164 0.29 22.19 -5.02
C ARG A 164 -0.78 22.85 -5.88
N ALA A 165 -1.97 22.26 -5.98
CA ALA A 165 -3.09 22.82 -6.76
C ALA A 165 -3.57 24.19 -6.23
N THR A 166 -3.28 24.52 -4.97
CA THR A 166 -3.65 25.79 -4.34
C THR A 166 -2.48 26.78 -4.23
N THR A 167 -1.30 26.43 -4.76
CA THR A 167 -0.13 27.33 -4.73
C THR A 167 -0.20 28.25 -5.95
N PRO A 168 -0.21 29.59 -5.77
CA PRO A 168 -0.32 30.56 -6.87
C PRO A 168 0.89 30.57 -7.81
#